data_AF-A0A6P4F0P1-F1
#
_entry.id   AF-A0A6P4F0P1-F1
#
_cell.length_a   1.000
_cell.length_b   1.000
_cell.length_c   1.000
_cell.angle_alpha   90.00
_cell.angle_beta   90.00
_cell.angle_gamma   90.00
#
_symmetry.space_group_name_H-M   'P 1'
#
loop_
_entity.id
_entity.type
_entity.pdbx_description
1 polymer ?
#
loop_
_entity_poly.entity_id
_entity_poly.type
_entity_poly.pdbx_seq_one_letter_code
_entity_poly.pdbx_strand_id
1 'polypeptide(L)'
;MPRFEVTLRQGAAFVALYVLMLAALVRPQMNFNIFVDSFFLGVKYSAVMVLGYRFDTYMAVAAAPLSAATVFALSKWNEQRDSRPSQNLIIMGVTSLYVLVLVANILANGVVIQQALIRFDQCPYRAWYMYGQMAMSFVKSMVADVQEVITRQHHRRPRLIYRMH
;
A
#
# COMPACT_ATOMS: atom_id res chain seq x y z
N MET A 1 -31.46 -22.64 4.65
CA MET A 1 -30.24 -21.81 4.78
C MET A 1 -29.68 -21.59 3.38
N PRO A 2 -29.60 -20.36 2.85
CA PRO A 2 -28.98 -20.15 1.54
C PRO A 2 -27.48 -20.48 1.67
N ARG A 3 -27.02 -21.45 0.88
CA ARG A 3 -25.59 -21.76 0.77
C ARG A 3 -24.92 -20.60 0.05
N PHE A 4 -24.07 -19.86 0.74
CA PHE A 4 -23.20 -18.88 0.11
C PHE A 4 -22.16 -19.64 -0.72
N GLU A 5 -22.49 -19.95 -1.97
CA GLU A 5 -21.49 -20.40 -2.94
C GLU A 5 -20.60 -19.21 -3.27
N VAL A 6 -19.51 -19.07 -2.53
CA VAL A 6 -18.46 -18.10 -2.85
C VAL A 6 -17.83 -18.56 -4.16
N THR A 7 -18.11 -17.82 -5.23
CA THR A 7 -17.51 -18.15 -6.53
C THR A 7 -16.01 -17.85 -6.49
N LEU A 8 -15.20 -18.64 -7.19
CA LEU A 8 -13.75 -18.46 -7.28
C LEU A 8 -13.38 -17.03 -7.73
N ARG A 9 -14.26 -16.42 -8.54
CA ARG A 9 -14.18 -15.02 -8.99
C ARG A 9 -14.35 -14.00 -7.86
N GLN A 10 -15.28 -14.20 -6.93
CA GLN A 10 -15.45 -13.34 -5.75
C GLN A 10 -14.26 -13.46 -4.80
N GLY A 11 -13.74 -14.68 -4.61
CA GLY A 11 -12.52 -14.92 -3.84
C GLY A 11 -11.32 -14.19 -4.41
N ALA A 12 -11.09 -14.31 -5.73
CA ALA A 12 -10.02 -13.59 -6.41
C ALA A 12 -10.18 -12.06 -6.33
N ALA A 13 -11.41 -11.55 -6.49
CA ALA A 13 -11.70 -10.13 -6.37
C ALA A 13 -11.44 -9.61 -4.94
N PHE A 14 -11.81 -10.38 -3.92
CA PHE A 14 -11.51 -10.06 -2.53
C PHE A 14 -10.01 -9.97 -2.29
N VAL A 15 -9.24 -10.98 -2.72
CA VAL A 15 -7.79 -10.98 -2.54
C VAL A 15 -7.16 -9.79 -3.26
N ALA A 16 -7.58 -9.49 -4.49
CA ALA A 16 -7.06 -8.35 -5.25
C ALA A 16 -7.34 -7.00 -4.55
N LEU A 17 -8.59 -6.78 -4.12
CA LEU A 17 -8.96 -5.56 -3.40
C LEU A 17 -8.27 -5.49 -2.03
N TYR A 18 -8.18 -6.60 -1.33
CA TYR A 18 -7.49 -6.65 -0.05
C TYR A 18 -6.02 -6.25 -0.20
N VAL A 19 -5.27 -6.88 -1.13
CA VAL A 19 -3.87 -6.53 -1.40
C VAL A 19 -3.71 -5.06 -1.82
N LEU A 20 -4.61 -4.56 -2.65
CA LEU A 20 -4.62 -3.15 -3.08
C LEU A 20 -4.78 -2.20 -1.89
N MET A 21 -5.72 -2.50 -1.00
CA MET A 21 -5.96 -1.70 0.20
C MET A 21 -4.78 -1.77 1.18
N LEU A 22 -4.17 -2.95 1.33
CA LEU A 22 -2.96 -3.10 2.15
C LEU A 22 -1.80 -2.28 1.59
N ALA A 23 -1.56 -2.33 0.29
CA ALA A 23 -0.51 -1.53 -0.35
C ALA A 23 -0.73 -0.03 -0.16
N ALA A 24 -1.98 0.43 -0.15
CA ALA A 24 -2.32 1.83 0.15
C ALA A 24 -2.12 2.20 1.63
N LEU A 25 -2.43 1.30 2.56
CA LEU A 25 -2.32 1.54 4.02
C LEU A 25 -0.89 1.49 4.55
N VAL A 26 0.03 0.86 3.83
CA VAL A 26 1.42 0.76 4.23
C VAL A 26 2.04 2.14 4.40
N ARG A 27 2.60 2.39 5.58
CA ARG A 27 3.21 3.69 5.88
C ARG A 27 4.68 3.70 5.45
N PRO A 28 5.13 4.78 4.77
CA PRO A 28 6.54 4.96 4.47
C PRO A 28 7.35 5.20 5.75
N GLN A 29 8.48 4.50 5.87
CA GLN A 29 9.46 4.72 6.92
C GLN A 29 10.75 5.22 6.28
N MET A 30 11.08 6.49 6.51
CA MET A 30 12.24 7.15 5.92
C MET A 30 13.32 7.34 6.97
N ASN A 31 14.49 6.75 6.76
CA ASN A 31 15.68 6.96 7.59
C ASN A 31 16.75 7.68 6.75
N PHE A 32 17.21 8.84 7.21
CA PHE A 32 18.24 9.61 6.56
C PHE A 32 19.56 9.47 7.32
N ASN A 33 20.61 9.01 6.64
CA ASN A 33 21.96 8.95 7.16
C ASN A 33 22.83 9.94 6.39
N ILE A 34 23.41 10.92 7.09
CA ILE A 34 24.29 11.93 6.50
C ILE A 34 25.73 11.50 6.80
N PHE A 35 26.51 11.25 5.76
CA PHE A 35 27.94 10.98 5.87
C PHE A 35 28.71 12.25 5.56
N VAL A 36 29.50 12.71 6.53
CA VAL A 36 30.43 13.82 6.38
C VAL A 36 31.84 13.22 6.43
N ASP A 37 32.41 12.93 5.26
CA ASP A 37 33.82 12.54 5.18
C ASP A 37 34.66 13.82 5.09
N SER A 38 35.31 14.18 6.21
CA SER A 38 36.32 15.23 6.26
C SER A 38 37.70 14.61 6.04
N PHE A 39 38.14 14.51 4.79
CA PHE A 39 39.56 14.28 4.48
C PHE A 39 40.27 15.62 4.26
N PHE A 40 41.54 15.70 4.65
CA PHE A 40 42.41 16.88 4.79
C PHE A 40 42.46 17.90 3.61
N LEU A 41 41.79 17.67 2.48
CA LEU A 41 41.78 18.55 1.30
C LEU A 41 40.37 18.79 0.68
N GLY A 42 39.28 18.32 1.31
CA GLY A 42 37.94 18.61 0.82
C GLY A 42 36.84 17.89 1.60
N VAL A 43 35.75 18.62 1.89
CA VAL A 43 34.57 18.04 2.56
C VAL A 43 33.68 17.38 1.52
N LYS A 44 33.54 16.06 1.57
CA LYS A 44 32.56 15.33 0.76
C LYS A 44 31.33 15.06 1.62
N TYR A 45 30.26 15.81 1.37
CA TYR A 45 28.94 15.55 1.92
C TYR A 45 28.24 14.50 1.06
N SER A 46 27.77 13.40 1.66
CA SER A 46 26.95 12.40 0.97
C SER A 46 25.78 12.02 1.87
N ALA A 47 24.57 12.41 1.48
CA ALA A 47 23.36 12.01 2.19
C ALA A 47 22.79 10.71 1.57
N VAL A 48 22.46 9.73 2.41
CA VAL A 48 21.86 8.46 2.00
C VAL A 48 20.50 8.33 2.67
N MET A 49 19.45 8.19 1.86
CA MET A 49 18.10 7.93 2.31
C MET A 49 17.79 6.45 2.18
N VAL A 50 17.41 5.82 3.30
CA VAL A 50 16.88 4.46 3.33
C VAL A 50 15.37 4.55 3.49
N LEU A 51 14.66 4.12 2.46
CA LEU A 51 13.20 4.01 2.44
C LEU A 51 12.81 2.56 2.74
N GLY A 52 12.16 2.39 3.88
CA GLY A 52 11.49 1.17 4.29
C GLY A 52 9.98 1.38 4.40
N TYR A 53 9.30 0.36 4.89
CA TYR A 53 7.87 0.40 5.11
C TYR A 53 7.51 -0.17 6.48
N ARG A 54 6.53 0.46 7.13
CA ARG A 54 5.93 -0.04 8.36
C ARG A 54 4.52 -0.51 8.05
N PHE A 55 4.28 -1.79 8.31
CA PHE A 55 2.98 -2.41 8.23
C PHE A 55 2.58 -2.88 9.61
N ASP A 56 1.40 -2.47 10.06
CA ASP A 56 0.86 -2.80 11.38
C ASP A 56 -0.30 -3.78 11.23
N THR A 57 -0.37 -4.80 12.09
CA THR A 57 -1.38 -5.87 11.99
C THR A 57 -2.80 -5.31 12.13
N TYR A 58 -2.98 -4.23 12.88
CA TYR A 58 -4.25 -3.51 12.97
C TYR A 58 -4.73 -2.94 11.63
N MET A 59 -3.82 -2.52 10.75
CA MET A 59 -4.17 -2.04 9.41
C MET A 59 -4.68 -3.18 8.53
N ALA A 60 -4.09 -4.36 8.67
CA ALA A 60 -4.53 -5.57 7.97
C ALA A 60 -5.94 -5.99 8.38
N VAL A 61 -6.24 -5.91 9.68
CA VAL A 61 -7.55 -6.24 10.25
C VAL A 61 -8.61 -5.21 9.85
N ALA A 62 -8.27 -3.93 9.76
CA ALA A 62 -9.20 -2.88 9.32
C ALA A 62 -9.53 -2.95 7.81
N ALA A 63 -8.57 -3.36 6.98
CA ALA A 63 -8.77 -3.48 5.52
C ALA A 63 -9.71 -4.64 5.14
N ALA A 64 -9.67 -5.74 5.90
CA ALA A 64 -10.43 -6.96 5.62
C ALA A 64 -11.96 -6.73 5.53
N PRO A 65 -12.64 -6.14 6.53
CA PRO A 65 -14.09 -5.92 6.47
C PRO A 65 -14.49 -4.97 5.35
N LEU A 66 -13.66 -3.97 5.03
CA LEU A 66 -13.93 -2.99 3.97
C LEU A 66 -13.82 -3.64 2.58
N SER A 67 -12.82 -4.50 2.37
CA SER A 67 -12.68 -5.31 1.14
C SER A 67 -13.76 -6.41 1.01
N ALA A 68 -14.20 -7.00 2.12
CA ALA A 68 -15.29 -7.99 2.10
C ALA A 68 -16.63 -7.32 1.77
N ALA A 69 -16.90 -6.16 2.36
CA ALA A 69 -18.11 -5.39 2.13
C ALA A 69 -18.22 -4.93 0.66
N THR A 70 -17.13 -4.50 0.03
CA THR A 70 -17.14 -4.11 -1.39
C THR A 70 -17.39 -5.29 -2.32
N VAL A 71 -16.76 -6.44 -2.09
CA VAL A 71 -17.03 -7.64 -2.91
C VAL A 71 -18.46 -8.11 -2.74
N PHE A 72 -18.99 -8.10 -1.50
CA PHE A 72 -20.38 -8.46 -1.25
C PHE A 72 -21.35 -7.50 -1.96
N ALA A 73 -21.10 -6.20 -1.87
CA ALA A 73 -21.90 -5.17 -2.52
C ALA A 73 -21.87 -5.30 -4.05
N LEU A 74 -20.70 -5.51 -4.65
CA LEU A 74 -20.53 -5.73 -6.09
C LEU A 74 -21.15 -7.05 -6.56
N SER A 75 -21.08 -8.10 -5.75
CA SER A 75 -21.74 -9.37 -6.04
C SER A 75 -23.26 -9.22 -6.06
N LYS A 76 -23.82 -8.48 -5.10
CA LYS A 76 -25.26 -8.20 -5.04
C LYS A 76 -25.73 -7.35 -6.20
N TRP A 77 -24.91 -6.39 -6.64
CA TRP A 77 -25.18 -5.61 -7.85
C TRP A 77 -25.31 -6.50 -9.10
N ASN A 78 -24.43 -7.50 -9.24
CA ASN A 78 -24.40 -8.36 -10.42
C ASN A 78 -25.54 -9.41 -10.44
N GLU A 79 -26.11 -9.76 -9.30
CA GLU A 79 -27.29 -10.64 -9.19
C GLU A 79 -28.61 -9.92 -9.50
N GLN A 80 -28.64 -8.58 -9.39
CA GLN A 80 -29.87 -7.81 -9.48
C GLN A 80 -30.23 -7.41 -10.92
N ARG A 81 -31.10 -8.21 -11.54
CA ARG A 81 -31.77 -7.89 -12.80
C ARG A 81 -32.94 -6.91 -12.66
N ASP A 82 -33.49 -6.75 -11.46
CA ASP A 82 -34.60 -5.81 -11.18
C ASP A 82 -34.18 -4.75 -10.15
N SER A 83 -34.06 -3.52 -10.64
CA SER A 83 -33.47 -2.35 -9.98
C SER A 83 -34.29 -1.83 -8.80
N ARG A 84 -33.81 -2.07 -7.58
CA ARG A 84 -34.24 -1.31 -6.37
C ARG A 84 -33.28 -0.14 -6.13
N PRO A 85 -33.73 1.12 -6.27
CA PRO A 85 -32.83 2.28 -6.22
C PRO A 85 -32.11 2.45 -4.86
N SER A 86 -32.73 2.03 -3.76
CA SER A 86 -32.14 2.15 -2.41
C SER A 86 -30.93 1.24 -2.19
N GLN A 87 -30.92 0.02 -2.74
CA GLN A 87 -29.77 -0.87 -2.66
C GLN A 87 -28.61 -0.40 -3.54
N ASN A 88 -28.92 0.21 -4.68
CA ASN A 88 -27.92 0.77 -5.56
C ASN A 88 -27.15 1.93 -4.89
N LEU A 89 -27.84 2.77 -4.11
CA LEU A 89 -27.21 3.83 -3.32
C LEU A 89 -26.27 3.28 -2.24
N ILE A 90 -26.65 2.19 -1.56
CA ILE A 90 -25.80 1.55 -0.54
C ILE A 90 -24.54 0.97 -1.19
N ILE A 91 -24.69 0.28 -2.32
CA ILE A 91 -23.56 -0.31 -3.05
C ILE A 91 -22.60 0.79 -3.53
N MET A 92 -23.14 1.88 -4.11
CA MET A 92 -22.34 3.05 -4.47
C MET A 92 -21.63 3.66 -3.25
N GLY A 93 -22.30 3.78 -2.11
CA GLY A 93 -21.71 4.30 -0.88
C GLY A 93 -20.55 3.46 -0.34
N VAL A 94 -20.69 2.13 -0.32
CA VAL A 94 -19.63 1.23 0.13
C VAL A 94 -18.44 1.26 -0.85
N THR A 95 -18.72 1.28 -2.15
CA THR A 95 -17.67 1.32 -3.18
C THR A 95 -16.94 2.67 -3.19
N SER A 96 -17.67 3.78 -3.03
CA SER A 96 -17.08 5.12 -2.97
C SER A 96 -16.24 5.30 -1.70
N LEU A 97 -16.70 4.79 -0.56
CA LEU A 97 -15.92 4.81 0.69
C LEU A 97 -14.59 4.07 0.53
N TYR A 98 -14.61 2.90 -0.11
CA TYR A 98 -13.40 2.13 -0.40
C TYR A 98 -12.42 2.93 -1.27
N VAL A 99 -12.90 3.52 -2.37
CA VAL A 99 -12.07 4.34 -3.27
C VAL A 99 -11.53 5.56 -2.53
N LEU A 100 -12.34 6.22 -1.70
CA LEU A 100 -11.94 7.41 -0.95
C LEU A 100 -10.83 7.08 0.04
N VAL A 101 -10.98 6.00 0.81
CA VAL A 101 -9.94 5.53 1.74
C VAL A 101 -8.65 5.21 0.99
N LEU A 102 -8.75 4.56 -0.17
CA LEU A 102 -7.60 4.21 -0.99
C LEU A 102 -6.85 5.46 -1.49
N VAL A 103 -7.58 6.39 -2.10
CA VAL A 103 -7.01 7.63 -2.65
C VAL A 103 -6.43 8.50 -1.53
N ALA A 104 -7.13 8.64 -0.42
CA ALA A 104 -6.66 9.43 0.72
C ALA A 104 -5.33 8.90 1.27
N ASN A 105 -5.18 7.58 1.40
CA ASN A 105 -3.93 6.99 1.89
C ASN A 105 -2.80 7.10 0.87
N ILE A 106 -3.06 6.87 -0.42
CA ILE A 106 -2.05 7.06 -1.49
C ILE A 106 -1.56 8.51 -1.50
N LEU A 107 -2.48 9.47 -1.45
CA LEU A 107 -2.15 10.89 -1.42
C LEU A 107 -1.37 11.25 -0.15
N ALA A 108 -1.83 10.83 1.03
CA ALA A 108 -1.16 11.10 2.29
C ALA A 108 0.29 10.57 2.29
N ASN A 109 0.49 9.31 1.87
CA ASN A 109 1.80 8.70 1.84
C ASN A 109 2.72 9.35 0.80
N GLY A 110 2.22 9.62 -0.41
CA GLY A 110 2.96 10.31 -1.46
C GLY A 110 3.38 11.73 -1.06
N VAL A 111 2.46 12.49 -0.47
CA VAL A 111 2.72 13.85 0.04
C VAL A 111 3.73 13.83 1.18
N VAL A 112 3.68 12.86 2.10
CA VAL A 112 4.66 12.74 3.18
C VAL A 112 6.08 12.51 2.64
N ILE A 113 6.23 11.62 1.66
CA ILE A 113 7.53 11.39 1.00
C ILE A 113 7.98 12.65 0.24
N GLN A 114 7.05 13.32 -0.45
CA GLN A 114 7.33 14.56 -1.17
C GLN A 114 7.79 15.67 -0.22
N GLN A 115 7.12 15.87 0.90
CA GLN A 115 7.51 16.86 1.92
C GLN A 115 8.87 16.54 2.54
N ALA A 116 9.18 15.25 2.76
CA ALA A 116 10.49 14.85 3.25
C ALA A 116 11.59 15.15 2.22
N LEU A 117 11.37 14.85 0.93
CA LEU A 117 12.33 15.08 -0.16
C LEU A 117 12.56 16.57 -0.46
N ILE A 118 11.53 17.42 -0.34
CA ILE A 118 11.67 18.87 -0.51
C ILE A 118 12.66 19.46 0.51
N ARG A 119 12.73 18.91 1.73
CA ARG A 119 13.72 19.35 2.74
C ARG A 119 15.17 19.06 2.34
N PHE A 120 15.39 18.16 1.38
CA PHE A 120 16.70 17.81 0.82
C PHE A 120 16.89 18.33 -0.61
N ASP A 121 16.09 19.32 -1.02
CA ASP A 121 16.15 19.98 -2.33
C ASP A 121 15.99 19.00 -3.53
N GLN A 122 15.32 17.87 -3.31
CA GLN A 122 15.08 16.86 -4.34
C GLN A 122 13.76 17.10 -5.08
N CYS A 123 13.75 16.78 -6.39
CA CYS A 123 12.57 16.95 -7.24
C CYS A 123 11.33 16.17 -6.72
N PRO A 124 10.15 16.80 -6.66
CA PRO A 124 8.92 16.19 -6.14
C PRO A 124 8.44 14.99 -6.97
N TYR A 125 8.72 14.97 -8.27
CA TYR A 125 8.39 13.83 -9.14
C TYR A 125 9.10 12.54 -8.69
N ARG A 126 10.30 12.65 -8.13
CA ARG A 126 11.08 11.51 -7.64
C ARG A 126 10.42 10.87 -6.42
N ALA A 127 9.66 11.64 -5.63
CA ALA A 127 8.92 11.16 -4.46
C ALA A 127 7.87 10.12 -4.82
N TRP A 128 7.08 10.39 -5.86
CA TRP A 128 6.03 9.50 -6.34
C TRP A 128 6.60 8.23 -6.96
N TYR A 129 7.73 8.34 -7.64
CA TYR A 129 8.46 7.18 -8.14
C TYR A 129 9.00 6.30 -7.00
N MET A 130 9.61 6.90 -5.97
CA MET A 130 10.07 6.19 -4.77
C MET A 130 8.91 5.52 -4.01
N TYR A 131 7.77 6.21 -3.90
CA TYR A 131 6.55 5.63 -3.32
C TYR A 131 6.08 4.40 -4.11
N GLY A 132 6.05 4.49 -5.44
CA GLY A 132 5.70 3.34 -6.30
C GLY A 132 6.65 2.16 -6.12
N GLN A 133 7.96 2.42 -6.06
CA GLN A 133 8.95 1.37 -5.79
C GLN A 133 8.75 0.73 -4.40
N MET A 134 8.42 1.54 -3.39
CA MET A 134 8.12 1.06 -2.05
C MET A 134 6.87 0.18 -2.03
N ALA A 135 5.77 0.62 -2.65
CA ALA A 135 4.55 -0.17 -2.76
C ALA A 135 4.78 -1.49 -3.50
N MET A 136 5.56 -1.48 -4.58
CA MET A 136 5.93 -2.71 -5.30
C MET A 136 6.80 -3.64 -4.44
N SER A 137 7.74 -3.09 -3.68
CA SER A 137 8.59 -3.86 -2.75
C SER A 137 7.77 -4.52 -1.64
N PHE A 138 6.72 -3.85 -1.17
CA PHE A 138 5.78 -4.38 -0.20
C PHE A 138 4.92 -5.52 -0.77
N VAL A 139 4.40 -5.36 -1.98
CA VAL A 139 3.63 -6.44 -2.63
C VAL A 139 4.51 -7.67 -2.84
N LYS A 140 5.76 -7.47 -3.29
CA LYS A 140 6.74 -8.56 -3.43
C LYS A 140 7.04 -9.25 -2.10
N SER A 141 7.22 -8.49 -1.02
CA SER A 141 7.48 -9.07 0.29
C SER A 141 6.26 -9.78 0.86
N MET A 142 5.04 -9.35 0.61
CA MET A 142 3.84 -10.12 0.98
C MET A 142 3.80 -11.49 0.31
N VAL A 143 4.14 -11.56 -0.98
CA VAL A 143 4.22 -12.83 -1.69
C VAL A 143 5.33 -13.71 -1.10
N ALA A 144 6.48 -13.11 -0.79
CA ALA A 144 7.60 -13.80 -0.15
C ALA A 144 7.26 -14.26 1.28
N ASP A 145 6.54 -13.48 2.08
CA ASP A 145 6.10 -13.82 3.43
C ASP A 145 5.11 -15.01 3.38
N VAL A 146 4.20 -15.06 2.40
CA VAL A 146 3.32 -16.22 2.18
C VAL A 146 4.14 -17.46 1.82
N GLN A 147 5.14 -17.31 0.95
CA GLN A 147 6.06 -18.41 0.62
C GLN A 147 6.89 -18.83 1.83
N GLU A 148 7.29 -17.90 2.68
CA GLU A 148 8.04 -18.16 3.91
C GLU A 148 7.18 -18.89 4.95
N VAL A 149 5.90 -18.56 5.11
CA VAL A 149 5.00 -19.33 5.98
C VAL A 149 4.90 -20.78 5.52
N ILE A 150 4.94 -21.02 4.21
CA ILE A 150 4.91 -22.35 3.61
C ILE A 150 6.27 -23.06 3.73
N THR A 151 7.40 -22.35 3.58
CA THR A 151 8.76 -22.92 3.48
C THR A 151 9.63 -22.76 4.75
N ARG A 152 9.16 -22.02 5.76
CA ARG A 152 9.83 -21.66 7.03
C ARG A 152 11.20 -20.96 6.89
N GLN A 153 11.51 -20.36 5.74
CA GLN A 153 12.79 -19.67 5.51
C GLN A 153 12.70 -18.15 5.65
N HIS A 154 13.33 -17.61 6.70
CA HIS A 154 13.30 -16.18 7.03
C HIS A 154 13.93 -15.29 5.95
N HIS A 155 13.11 -14.47 5.29
CA HIS A 155 13.56 -13.50 4.30
C HIS A 155 13.73 -12.10 4.90
N ARG A 156 14.87 -11.46 4.58
CA ARG A 156 15.19 -10.11 5.08
C ARG A 156 14.32 -9.08 4.32
N ARG A 157 13.56 -8.26 5.04
CA ARG A 157 12.69 -7.22 4.45
C ARG A 157 13.46 -6.32 3.47
N PRO A 158 12.94 -6.05 2.26
CA PRO A 158 13.62 -5.23 1.28
C PRO A 158 13.72 -3.78 1.77
N ARG A 159 14.91 -3.19 1.62
CA ARG A 159 15.19 -1.78 1.93
C ARG A 159 15.63 -1.08 0.65
N LEU A 160 14.98 0.01 0.31
CA LEU A 160 15.37 0.82 -0.85
C LEU A 160 16.37 1.88 -0.38
N ILE A 161 17.55 1.92 -0.99
CA ILE A 161 18.63 2.84 -0.63
C ILE A 161 18.81 3.83 -1.78
N TYR A 162 18.67 5.12 -1.49
CA TYR A 162 18.85 6.20 -2.44
C TYR A 162 19.99 7.11 -1.99
N ARG A 163 20.93 7.38 -2.89
CA ARG A 163 21.94 8.41 -2.69
C ARG A 163 21.37 9.75 -3.09
N MET A 164 21.40 10.71 -2.17
CA MET A 164 21.07 12.10 -2.43
C MET A 164 22.35 12.85 -2.80
N HIS A 165 22.26 13.61 -3.88
CA HIS A 165 23.31 14.51 -4.37
C HIS A 165 22.90 15.94 -4.06
#